data_AF-A0A9W4RBP9-F1
#
_entry.id   AF-A0A9W4RBP9-F1
#
_cell.length_a   1.000
_cell.length_b   1.000
_cell.length_c   1.000
_cell.angle_alpha   90.00
_cell.angle_beta   90.00
_cell.angle_gamma   90.00
#
_symmetry.space_group_name_H-M   'P 1'
#
loop_
_entity.id
_entity.type
_entity.pdbx_description
1 polymer ?
#
loop_
_entity_poly.entity_id
_entity_poly.type
_entity_poly.pdbx_seq_one_letter_code
_entity_poly.pdbx_strand_id
1 'polypeptide(L)'
;MSSRLERSLSDIVLDPSLYPVTDELAAMERLVPEAPSAMERYALFWNGRPALLPIRARSVAHAAELTRFIGLAYNSMDEIEPNLDSCNALSILLNAANLAMMLITPRGTDDAWARAAFAATLRRQARRLRGARFQHQVDRILRRDDAGFPDAVADRYAPGDKIAHAIARAAASSDAGPLPHVATEGEAAVFTLEHAPSLQRWFDRGVDLADLLSGVRELFAQVMTWTRAWRSTAKERRLAVDAIAGARLLAFARLCRIGLWPARNADEVMVKREALRLLVAYRSEPDAMRALAELAFDRGELLAQQSERFCTMPPT
;
A
#
# COMPACT_ATOMS: atom_id res chain seq x y z
N MET A 1 -14.25 32.52 -7.26
CA MET A 1 -14.98 31.98 -6.10
C MET A 1 -14.14 32.28 -4.87
N SER A 2 -14.69 33.03 -3.92
CA SER A 2 -13.98 33.43 -2.70
C SER A 2 -13.72 32.19 -1.85
N SER A 3 -12.46 31.80 -1.65
CA SER A 3 -12.09 30.68 -0.80
C SER A 3 -12.44 31.06 0.65
N ARG A 4 -13.56 30.57 1.16
CA ARG A 4 -13.73 30.49 2.62
C ARG A 4 -12.56 29.68 3.15
N LEU A 5 -11.77 30.27 4.04
CA LEU A 5 -10.81 29.53 4.84
C LEU A 5 -11.62 28.55 5.68
N GLU A 6 -11.49 27.25 5.39
CA GLU A 6 -12.02 26.19 6.22
C GLU A 6 -11.41 26.27 7.61
N ARG A 7 -12.24 26.24 8.65
CA ARG A 7 -11.80 26.32 10.04
C ARG A 7 -12.14 25.06 10.83
N SER A 8 -13.09 24.27 10.32
CA SER A 8 -13.65 23.06 10.91
C SER A 8 -13.92 22.00 9.84
N LEU A 9 -14.25 20.76 10.23
CA LEU A 9 -14.60 19.70 9.29
C LEU A 9 -15.97 19.96 8.65
N SER A 10 -16.88 20.64 9.33
CA SER A 10 -18.19 21.01 8.78
C SER A 10 -18.14 22.08 7.68
N ASP A 11 -17.02 22.80 7.55
CA ASP A 11 -16.81 23.76 6.47
C ASP A 11 -16.51 23.08 5.11
N ILE A 12 -16.19 21.78 5.11
CA ILE A 12 -15.85 21.03 3.90
C ILE A 12 -17.10 20.86 3.04
N VAL A 13 -17.05 21.36 1.80
CA VAL A 13 -18.13 21.19 0.84
C VAL A 13 -18.02 19.82 0.20
N LEU A 14 -18.91 18.90 0.59
CA LEU A 14 -18.92 17.53 0.07
C LEU A 14 -19.29 17.49 -1.41
N ASP A 15 -18.57 16.67 -2.17
CA ASP A 15 -18.96 16.29 -3.53
C ASP A 15 -20.13 15.29 -3.44
N PRO A 16 -21.31 15.59 -4.02
CA PRO A 16 -22.45 14.67 -4.00
C PRO A 16 -22.24 13.42 -4.89
N SER A 17 -21.22 13.43 -5.75
CA SER A 17 -20.92 12.32 -6.66
C SER A 17 -20.31 11.14 -5.92
N LEU A 18 -20.73 9.93 -6.31
CA LEU A 18 -20.16 8.70 -5.78
C LEU A 18 -19.13 8.11 -6.75
N TYR A 19 -17.92 7.90 -6.25
CA TYR A 19 -16.80 7.39 -7.00
C TYR A 19 -16.42 5.97 -6.52
N PRO A 20 -16.01 5.07 -7.41
CA PRO A 20 -15.49 3.77 -7.03
C PRO A 20 -14.10 3.92 -6.39
N VAL A 21 -14.01 3.67 -5.08
CA VAL A 21 -12.74 3.70 -4.34
C VAL A 21 -12.01 2.36 -4.50
N THR A 22 -10.75 2.41 -4.92
CA THR A 22 -9.86 1.24 -5.01
C THR A 22 -8.49 1.59 -4.41
N ASP A 23 -8.00 0.75 -3.49
CA ASP A 23 -6.66 0.90 -2.92
C ASP A 23 -5.56 0.36 -3.87
N GLU A 24 -4.31 0.76 -3.65
CA GLU A 24 -3.17 0.38 -4.51
C GLU A 24 -2.89 -1.13 -4.56
N LEU A 25 -3.17 -1.83 -3.46
CA LEU A 25 -2.96 -3.27 -3.39
C LEU A 25 -4.07 -4.02 -4.16
N ALA A 26 -5.30 -3.50 -4.11
CA ALA A 26 -6.43 -3.99 -4.89
C ALA A 26 -6.26 -3.72 -6.39
N ALA A 27 -5.79 -2.51 -6.75
CA ALA A 27 -5.60 -2.11 -8.14
C ALA A 27 -4.59 -3.03 -8.87
N MET A 28 -3.61 -3.60 -8.16
CA MET A 28 -2.69 -4.57 -8.73
C MET A 28 -3.39 -5.83 -9.26
N GLU A 29 -4.49 -6.28 -8.64
CA GLU A 29 -5.22 -7.46 -9.11
C GLU A 29 -5.82 -7.25 -10.52
N ARG A 30 -6.21 -6.01 -10.83
CA ARG A 30 -6.78 -5.63 -12.14
C ARG A 30 -5.75 -5.54 -13.24
N LEU A 31 -4.46 -5.46 -12.89
CA LEU A 31 -3.35 -5.44 -13.83
C LEU A 31 -2.88 -6.84 -14.24
N VAL A 32 -3.45 -7.90 -13.65
CA VAL A 32 -3.14 -9.28 -14.03
C VAL A 32 -3.83 -9.58 -15.37
N PRO A 33 -3.07 -9.78 -16.47
CA PRO A 33 -3.69 -9.93 -17.78
C PRO A 33 -4.26 -11.33 -17.98
N GLU A 34 -5.23 -11.46 -18.87
CA GLU A 34 -5.60 -12.78 -19.38
C GLU A 34 -4.47 -13.35 -20.24
N ALA A 35 -4.18 -14.64 -20.05
CA ALA A 35 -3.14 -15.34 -20.79
C ALA A 35 -3.48 -16.84 -20.90
N PRO A 36 -2.91 -17.55 -21.90
CA PRO A 36 -3.21 -18.97 -22.12
C PRO A 36 -2.86 -19.88 -20.94
N SER A 37 -1.91 -19.48 -20.09
CA SER A 37 -1.53 -20.22 -18.89
C SER A 37 -1.33 -19.30 -17.69
N ALA A 38 -1.51 -19.85 -16.48
CA ALA A 38 -1.22 -19.13 -15.23
C ALA A 38 0.23 -18.64 -15.19
N MET A 39 1.18 -19.45 -15.65
CA MET A 39 2.60 -19.08 -15.67
C MET A 39 2.84 -17.85 -16.58
N GLU A 40 2.28 -17.83 -17.78
CA GLU A 40 2.38 -16.65 -18.66
C GLU A 40 1.66 -15.44 -18.07
N ARG A 41 0.47 -15.63 -17.51
CA ARG A 41 -0.30 -14.57 -16.83
C ARG A 41 0.53 -13.82 -15.80
N TYR A 42 1.15 -14.55 -14.86
CA TYR A 42 1.93 -13.89 -13.80
C TYR A 42 3.28 -13.37 -14.27
N ALA A 43 3.89 -13.97 -15.29
CA ALA A 43 5.09 -13.42 -15.90
C ALA A 43 4.80 -12.10 -16.63
N LEU A 44 3.68 -12.01 -17.35
CA LEU A 44 3.24 -10.77 -17.99
C LEU A 44 2.90 -9.70 -16.94
N PHE A 45 2.16 -10.07 -15.88
CA PHE A 45 1.90 -9.18 -14.75
C PHE A 45 3.20 -8.65 -14.12
N TRP A 46 4.19 -9.51 -13.88
CA TRP A 46 5.49 -9.09 -13.34
C TRP A 46 6.20 -8.06 -14.21
N ASN A 47 6.17 -8.27 -15.53
CA ASN A 47 6.77 -7.37 -16.50
C ASN A 47 5.98 -6.06 -16.65
N GLY A 48 4.65 -6.11 -16.48
CA GLY A 48 3.72 -4.97 -16.52
C GLY A 48 3.46 -4.30 -15.17
N ARG A 49 4.23 -4.63 -14.12
CA ARG A 49 4.00 -4.14 -12.75
C ARG A 49 3.90 -2.60 -12.67
N PRO A 50 3.18 -2.04 -11.68
CA PRO A 50 2.93 -0.59 -11.61
C PRO A 50 4.20 0.26 -11.51
N ALA A 51 4.10 1.50 -12.00
CA ALA A 51 5.08 2.55 -11.76
C ALA A 51 5.01 3.05 -10.31
N LEU A 52 6.14 3.39 -9.71
CA LEU A 52 6.18 3.86 -8.31
C LEU A 52 5.93 5.36 -8.17
N LEU A 53 6.30 6.16 -9.16
CA LEU A 53 6.08 7.62 -9.10
C LEU A 53 4.60 7.99 -8.90
N PRO A 54 3.63 7.42 -9.66
CA PRO A 54 2.21 7.69 -9.42
C PRO A 54 1.73 7.23 -8.04
N ILE A 55 2.19 6.05 -7.57
CA ILE A 55 1.84 5.54 -6.24
C ILE A 55 2.34 6.50 -5.15
N ARG A 56 3.58 6.98 -5.29
CA ARG A 56 4.15 7.96 -4.37
C ARG A 56 3.36 9.27 -4.38
N ALA A 57 2.94 9.76 -5.55
CA ALA A 57 2.14 10.98 -5.65
C ALA A 57 0.80 10.83 -4.91
N ARG A 58 0.12 9.69 -5.08
CA ARG A 58 -1.14 9.39 -4.37
C ARG A 58 -0.92 9.27 -2.85
N SER A 59 0.13 8.57 -2.41
CA SER A 59 0.53 8.50 -1.00
C SER A 59 0.74 9.89 -0.40
N VAL A 60 1.46 10.79 -1.08
CA VAL A 60 1.67 12.18 -0.62
C VAL A 60 0.35 12.94 -0.53
N ALA A 61 -0.54 12.79 -1.53
CA ALA A 61 -1.85 13.43 -1.52
C ALA A 61 -2.73 12.95 -0.35
N HIS A 62 -2.85 11.63 -0.12
CA HIS A 62 -3.61 11.09 1.01
C HIS A 62 -3.01 11.49 2.36
N ALA A 63 -1.67 11.59 2.47
CA ALA A 63 -1.02 12.10 3.67
C ALA A 63 -1.31 13.58 3.93
N ALA A 64 -1.42 14.40 2.88
CA ALA A 64 -1.82 15.80 2.98
C ALA A 64 -3.27 15.92 3.47
N GLU A 65 -4.19 15.11 2.95
CA GLU A 65 -5.59 15.08 3.37
C GLU A 65 -5.76 14.63 4.83
N LEU A 66 -4.99 13.64 5.29
CA LEU A 66 -4.97 13.26 6.71
C LEU A 66 -4.41 14.37 7.60
N THR A 67 -3.41 15.12 7.12
CA THR A 67 -2.86 16.28 7.84
C THR A 67 -3.89 17.40 7.93
N ARG A 68 -4.62 17.66 6.83
CA ARG A 68 -5.74 18.61 6.77
C ARG A 68 -6.85 18.20 7.73
N PHE A 69 -7.23 16.92 7.75
CA PHE A 69 -8.21 16.38 8.69
C PHE A 69 -7.81 16.68 10.14
N ILE A 70 -6.57 16.34 10.55
CA ILE A 70 -6.08 16.58 11.91
C ILE A 70 -6.11 18.08 12.25
N GLY A 71 -5.72 18.93 11.31
CA GLY A 71 -5.73 20.39 11.49
C GLY A 71 -7.13 20.96 11.69
N LEU A 72 -8.12 20.49 10.93
CA LEU A 72 -9.53 20.90 11.04
C LEU A 72 -10.19 20.33 12.30
N ALA A 73 -9.94 19.05 12.60
CA ALA A 73 -10.44 18.35 13.78
C ALA A 73 -10.00 18.99 15.10
N TYR A 74 -8.80 19.59 15.13
CA TYR A 74 -8.29 20.26 16.33
C TYR A 74 -9.21 21.39 16.84
N ASN A 75 -9.96 22.02 15.94
CA ASN A 75 -10.86 23.12 16.29
C ASN A 75 -12.30 22.65 16.61
N SER A 76 -12.62 21.37 16.38
CA SER A 76 -14.00 20.87 16.41
C SER A 76 -14.03 19.37 16.77
N MET A 77 -13.82 19.05 18.05
CA MET A 77 -13.72 17.66 18.52
C MET A 77 -15.02 16.85 18.36
N ASP A 78 -16.18 17.52 18.44
CA ASP A 78 -17.51 16.95 18.20
C ASP A 78 -17.72 16.54 16.74
N GLU A 79 -16.92 17.06 15.82
CA GLU A 79 -16.98 16.73 14.39
C GLU A 79 -16.07 15.54 14.01
N ILE A 80 -15.30 15.01 14.95
CA ILE A 80 -14.40 13.86 14.68
C ILE A 80 -15.20 12.60 14.40
N GLU A 81 -16.14 12.26 15.28
CA GLU A 81 -16.89 10.99 15.21
C GLU A 81 -17.64 10.84 13.87
N PRO A 82 -18.40 11.83 13.36
CA PRO A 82 -19.10 11.71 12.07
C PRO A 82 -18.16 11.57 10.85
N ASN A 83 -16.90 11.97 10.98
CA ASN A 83 -15.93 11.95 9.89
C ASN A 83 -14.83 10.88 10.05
N LEU A 84 -14.89 10.09 11.12
CA LEU A 84 -13.85 9.12 11.47
C LEU A 84 -13.69 8.05 10.39
N ASP A 85 -14.79 7.59 9.79
CA ASP A 85 -14.75 6.58 8.72
C ASP A 85 -14.07 7.09 7.45
N SER A 86 -14.27 8.35 7.08
CA SER A 86 -13.55 8.99 5.98
C SER A 86 -12.06 9.09 6.27
N CYS A 87 -11.70 9.44 7.51
CA CYS A 87 -10.30 9.49 7.96
C CYS A 87 -9.66 8.10 7.95
N ASN A 88 -10.36 7.07 8.44
CA ASN A 88 -9.91 5.69 8.42
C ASN A 88 -9.74 5.16 6.99
N ALA A 89 -10.66 5.50 6.08
CA ALA A 89 -10.54 5.17 4.67
C ALA A 89 -9.27 5.79 4.05
N LEU A 90 -9.03 7.08 4.27
CA LEU A 90 -7.81 7.77 3.82
C LEU A 90 -6.54 7.16 4.42
N SER A 91 -6.59 6.75 5.70
CA SER A 91 -5.50 6.05 6.36
C SER A 91 -5.21 4.70 5.70
N ILE A 92 -6.23 3.91 5.36
CA ILE A 92 -6.06 2.65 4.62
C ILE A 92 -5.47 2.93 3.23
N LEU A 93 -5.98 3.92 2.49
CA LEU A 93 -5.46 4.28 1.16
C LEU A 93 -3.97 4.68 1.22
N LEU A 94 -3.59 5.53 2.18
CA LEU A 94 -2.20 5.91 2.41
C LEU A 94 -1.32 4.70 2.74
N ASN A 95 -1.76 3.85 3.68
CA ASN A 95 -0.98 2.69 4.08
C ASN A 95 -0.87 1.68 2.93
N ALA A 96 -1.92 1.44 2.16
CA ALA A 96 -1.88 0.59 0.98
C ALA A 96 -0.86 1.11 -0.06
N ALA A 97 -0.83 2.42 -0.31
CA ALA A 97 0.16 3.04 -1.19
C ALA A 97 1.60 2.88 -0.67
N ASN A 98 1.80 3.08 0.64
CA ASN A 98 3.11 2.90 1.28
C ASN A 98 3.60 1.44 1.25
N LEU A 99 2.69 0.48 1.45
CA LEU A 99 2.98 -0.94 1.33
C LEU A 99 3.31 -1.31 -0.13
N ALA A 100 2.52 -0.85 -1.09
CA ALA A 100 2.78 -1.05 -2.52
C ALA A 100 4.15 -0.48 -2.94
N MET A 101 4.47 0.73 -2.44
CA MET A 101 5.77 1.38 -2.62
C MET A 101 6.94 0.55 -2.15
N MET A 102 6.79 -0.34 -1.16
CA MET A 102 7.88 -1.21 -0.70
C MET A 102 7.83 -2.62 -1.31
N LEU A 103 6.66 -3.05 -1.76
CA LEU A 103 6.45 -4.42 -2.24
C LEU A 103 6.91 -4.61 -3.69
N ILE A 104 6.46 -3.72 -4.60
CA ILE A 104 6.73 -3.78 -6.04
C ILE A 104 8.25 -3.72 -6.27
N THR A 105 8.84 -4.30 -7.31
CA THR A 105 10.27 -4.06 -7.60
C THR A 105 10.42 -2.84 -8.52
N PRO A 106 11.38 -1.91 -8.29
CA PRO A 106 11.63 -0.82 -9.22
C PRO A 106 11.87 -1.31 -10.67
N ARG A 107 11.37 -0.56 -11.67
CA ARG A 107 11.58 -0.89 -13.10
C ARG A 107 12.69 -0.09 -13.75
N GLY A 108 13.04 1.06 -13.17
CA GLY A 108 14.04 1.98 -13.70
C GLY A 108 14.54 2.96 -12.62
N THR A 109 15.30 3.97 -13.06
CA THR A 109 15.93 4.97 -12.18
C THR A 109 14.91 5.78 -11.39
N ASP A 110 13.80 6.17 -12.02
CA ASP A 110 12.77 7.00 -11.40
C ASP A 110 12.04 6.24 -10.28
N ASP A 111 11.72 4.97 -10.54
CA ASP A 111 11.16 4.06 -9.54
C ASP A 111 12.17 3.84 -8.39
N ALA A 112 13.45 3.63 -8.71
CA ALA A 112 14.49 3.45 -7.70
C ALA A 112 14.66 4.70 -6.82
N TRP A 113 14.60 5.90 -7.42
CA TRP A 113 14.59 7.15 -6.67
C TRP A 113 13.35 7.27 -5.77
N ALA A 114 12.16 7.00 -6.30
CA ALA A 114 10.91 7.08 -5.54
C ALA A 114 10.93 6.15 -4.32
N ARG A 115 11.46 4.93 -4.52
CA ARG A 115 11.72 3.93 -3.47
C ARG A 115 12.65 4.49 -2.40
N ALA A 116 13.83 4.96 -2.80
CA ALA A 116 14.88 5.43 -1.89
C ALA A 116 14.41 6.64 -1.07
N ALA A 117 13.70 7.58 -1.71
CA ALA A 117 13.12 8.75 -1.03
C ALA A 117 12.08 8.35 0.03
N PHE A 118 11.24 7.36 -0.28
CA PHE A 118 10.28 6.82 0.68
C PHE A 118 10.98 6.06 1.82
N ALA A 119 11.93 5.19 1.50
CA ALA A 119 12.74 4.46 2.49
C ALA A 119 13.46 5.38 3.47
N ALA A 120 14.05 6.49 2.99
CA ALA A 120 14.67 7.49 3.85
C ALA A 120 13.67 8.15 4.81
N THR A 121 12.45 8.41 4.35
CA THR A 121 11.36 8.95 5.19
C THR A 121 10.91 7.93 6.24
N LEU A 122 10.75 6.66 5.85
CA LEU A 122 10.40 5.58 6.77
C LEU A 122 11.46 5.37 7.85
N ARG A 123 12.75 5.38 7.50
CA ARG A 123 13.87 5.32 8.47
C ARG A 123 13.82 6.49 9.45
N ARG A 124 13.58 7.72 8.97
CA ARG A 124 13.46 8.90 9.84
C ARG A 124 12.28 8.78 10.79
N GLN A 125 11.13 8.29 10.31
CA GLN A 125 9.96 8.07 11.15
C GLN A 125 10.23 7.01 12.24
N ALA A 126 10.86 5.89 11.88
CA ALA A 126 11.21 4.84 12.83
C ALA A 126 12.16 5.34 13.93
N ARG A 127 13.16 6.15 13.56
CA ARG A 127 14.06 6.80 14.52
C ARG A 127 13.33 7.77 15.45
N ARG A 128 12.42 8.58 14.91
CA ARG A 128 11.64 9.56 15.69
C ARG A 128 10.72 8.91 16.72
N LEU A 129 10.03 7.82 16.34
CA LEU A 129 9.06 7.16 17.22
C LEU A 129 9.71 6.32 18.35
N ARG A 130 11.04 6.11 18.30
CA ARG A 130 11.82 5.38 19.33
C ARG A 130 11.30 3.98 19.72
N GLY A 131 10.42 3.38 18.92
CA GLY A 131 9.92 2.02 19.14
C GLY A 131 10.88 0.97 18.58
N ALA A 132 11.53 0.21 19.46
CA ALA A 132 12.52 -0.82 19.06
C ALA A 132 11.92 -1.86 18.08
N ARG A 133 10.67 -2.30 18.32
CA ARG A 133 9.96 -3.23 17.43
C ARG A 133 9.76 -2.65 16.02
N PHE A 134 9.26 -1.41 15.93
CA PHE A 134 9.01 -0.75 14.65
C PHE A 134 10.33 -0.46 13.91
N GLN A 135 11.38 -0.05 14.62
CA GLN A 135 12.72 0.11 14.03
C GLN A 135 13.24 -1.19 13.44
N HIS A 136 13.16 -2.28 14.21
CA HIS A 136 13.58 -3.60 13.74
C HIS A 136 12.80 -4.08 12.50
N GLN A 137 11.49 -3.85 12.46
CA GLN A 137 10.67 -4.16 11.27
C GLN A 137 11.08 -3.32 10.06
N VAL A 138 11.29 -2.02 10.23
CA VAL A 138 11.75 -1.14 9.15
C VAL A 138 13.12 -1.58 8.62
N ASP A 139 14.05 -1.97 9.50
CA ASP A 139 15.35 -2.49 9.07
C ASP A 139 15.21 -3.78 8.27
N ARG A 140 14.34 -4.72 8.70
CA ARG A 140 14.05 -5.95 7.93
C ARG A 140 13.47 -5.66 6.54
N ILE A 141 12.54 -4.72 6.45
CA ILE A 141 11.94 -4.29 5.18
C ILE A 141 13.02 -3.71 4.24
N LEU A 142 13.92 -2.88 4.76
CA LEU A 142 14.88 -2.12 3.97
C LEU A 142 16.19 -2.86 3.66
N ARG A 143 16.50 -3.97 4.34
CA ARG A 143 17.66 -4.83 4.02
C ARG A 143 17.70 -5.30 2.56
N ARG A 144 16.54 -5.35 1.90
CA ARG A 144 16.42 -5.72 0.48
C ARG A 144 17.13 -4.73 -0.46
N ASP A 145 17.22 -3.46 -0.06
CA ASP A 145 17.72 -2.39 -0.92
C ASP A 145 19.26 -2.30 -0.89
N ASP A 146 19.92 -2.86 0.13
CA ASP A 146 21.38 -2.82 0.30
C ASP A 146 22.12 -3.78 -0.66
N ALA A 147 21.41 -4.71 -1.32
CA ALA A 147 22.00 -5.78 -2.13
C ALA A 147 22.10 -5.47 -3.64
N GLY A 148 21.73 -4.28 -4.12
CA GLY A 148 21.66 -4.06 -5.58
C GLY A 148 21.58 -2.63 -6.11
N PHE A 149 21.56 -1.61 -5.26
CA PHE A 149 21.76 -0.23 -5.71
C PHE A 149 22.96 0.34 -4.97
N PRO A 150 24.06 0.70 -5.66
CA PRO A 150 25.17 1.37 -4.99
C PRO A 150 24.61 2.61 -4.28
N ASP A 151 25.04 2.85 -3.05
CA ASP A 151 24.81 4.11 -2.32
C ASP A 151 25.11 5.35 -3.19
N ALA A 152 25.91 5.18 -4.25
CA ALA A 152 26.16 6.15 -5.30
C ALA A 152 24.91 6.66 -6.06
N VAL A 153 23.73 6.02 -6.02
CA VAL A 153 22.51 6.63 -6.59
C VAL A 153 21.86 7.60 -5.60
N ALA A 154 21.88 7.30 -4.30
CA ALA A 154 21.49 8.26 -3.28
C ALA A 154 22.46 9.46 -3.23
N ASP A 155 23.76 9.22 -3.46
CA ASP A 155 24.80 10.26 -3.53
C ASP A 155 24.90 10.97 -4.89
N ARG A 156 24.50 10.35 -6.02
CA ARG A 156 24.38 11.08 -7.31
C ARG A 156 23.25 12.09 -7.31
N TYR A 157 22.28 11.92 -6.41
CA TYR A 157 21.24 12.90 -6.11
C TYR A 157 21.47 13.58 -4.75
N ALA A 158 22.74 13.75 -4.36
CA ALA A 158 23.16 14.71 -3.35
C ALA A 158 22.57 16.12 -3.68
N PRO A 159 22.38 17.00 -2.68
CA PRO A 159 21.47 18.15 -2.72
C PRO A 159 22.01 19.32 -3.56
N GLY A 160 22.26 19.08 -4.84
CA GLY A 160 22.77 20.04 -5.81
C GLY A 160 22.13 19.90 -7.20
N ASP A 161 21.42 18.81 -7.49
CA ASP A 161 20.80 18.63 -8.81
C ASP A 161 19.48 19.39 -8.89
N LYS A 162 19.59 20.69 -9.20
CA LYS A 162 18.48 21.65 -9.26
C LYS A 162 17.33 21.16 -10.15
N ILE A 163 17.60 20.30 -11.13
CA ILE A 163 16.60 19.74 -12.05
C ILE A 163 15.81 18.59 -11.40
N ALA A 164 16.48 17.61 -10.79
CA ALA A 164 15.80 16.55 -10.05
C ALA A 164 15.04 17.12 -8.83
N HIS A 165 15.62 18.12 -8.16
CA HIS A 165 14.96 18.85 -7.07
C HIS A 165 13.84 19.78 -7.57
N ALA A 166 13.89 20.25 -8.83
CA ALA A 166 12.82 21.02 -9.46
C ALA A 166 11.72 20.15 -10.05
N ILE A 167 11.99 18.90 -10.47
CA ILE A 167 10.99 17.92 -10.87
C ILE A 167 10.32 17.32 -9.63
N ALA A 168 11.09 17.00 -8.59
CA ALA A 168 10.56 16.57 -7.30
C ALA A 168 9.83 17.71 -6.57
N ARG A 169 10.30 18.98 -6.67
CA ARG A 169 9.48 20.13 -6.28
C ARG A 169 8.28 20.23 -7.19
N ALA A 170 8.37 20.35 -8.51
CA ALA A 170 7.19 20.47 -9.37
C ALA A 170 6.16 19.35 -9.16
N ALA A 171 6.57 18.12 -8.85
CA ALA A 171 5.68 17.01 -8.51
C ALA A 171 5.15 17.03 -7.05
N ALA A 172 5.83 17.73 -6.12
CA ALA A 172 5.42 17.87 -4.71
C ALA A 172 4.92 19.28 -4.33
N SER A 173 5.10 20.27 -5.21
CA SER A 173 4.80 21.70 -5.14
C SER A 173 3.86 22.11 -6.28
N SER A 174 3.39 21.14 -7.06
CA SER A 174 2.11 21.29 -7.72
C SER A 174 1.07 21.33 -6.60
N ASP A 175 0.77 22.54 -6.13
CA ASP A 175 -0.44 22.85 -5.35
C ASP A 175 -1.71 22.41 -6.08
N ALA A 176 -1.60 22.14 -7.39
CA ALA A 176 -2.50 21.21 -8.03
C ALA A 176 -2.08 19.79 -7.61
N GLY A 177 -2.74 19.20 -6.62
CA GLY A 177 -2.81 17.74 -6.54
C GLY A 177 -3.07 17.14 -7.93
N PRO A 178 -2.75 15.86 -8.19
CA PRO A 178 -3.02 15.27 -9.50
C PRO A 178 -4.43 15.67 -9.94
N LEU A 179 -4.55 16.21 -11.18
CA LEU A 179 -5.84 16.64 -11.73
C LEU A 179 -6.87 15.59 -11.35
N PRO A 180 -8.06 15.97 -10.81
CA PRO A 180 -9.05 15.02 -10.35
C PRO A 180 -9.33 14.04 -11.50
N HIS A 181 -8.66 12.89 -11.44
CA HIS A 181 -8.86 11.83 -12.39
C HIS A 181 -10.14 11.18 -11.92
N VAL A 182 -11.14 11.15 -12.81
CA VAL A 182 -12.38 10.43 -12.52
C VAL A 182 -11.99 9.01 -12.14
N ALA A 183 -12.18 8.66 -10.87
CA ALA A 183 -11.81 7.35 -10.38
C ALA A 183 -12.55 6.29 -11.21
N THR A 184 -11.80 5.48 -11.94
CA THR A 184 -12.34 4.40 -12.76
C THR A 184 -12.39 3.13 -11.93
N GLU A 185 -13.39 2.28 -12.15
CA GLU A 185 -13.59 1.07 -11.36
C GLU A 185 -12.38 0.12 -11.42
N GLY A 186 -11.72 -0.06 -10.27
CA GLY A 186 -10.55 -0.91 -10.12
C GLY A 186 -9.21 -0.19 -10.29
N GLU A 187 -9.20 1.11 -10.55
CA GLU A 187 -7.98 1.92 -10.60
C GLU A 187 -7.77 2.71 -9.31
N ALA A 188 -6.53 2.77 -8.83
CA ALA A 188 -6.18 3.58 -7.68
C ALA A 188 -6.14 5.08 -8.04
N ALA A 189 -6.87 5.89 -7.27
CA ALA A 189 -7.01 7.33 -7.47
C ALA A 189 -6.73 8.13 -6.20
N VAL A 190 -6.62 9.45 -6.32
CA VAL A 190 -6.60 10.36 -5.17
C VAL A 190 -8.02 10.62 -4.71
N PHE A 191 -8.22 10.54 -3.40
CA PHE A 191 -9.48 10.89 -2.75
C PHE A 191 -9.17 11.95 -1.69
N THR A 192 -10.06 12.92 -1.56
CA THR A 192 -9.95 14.03 -0.62
C THR A 192 -11.12 13.97 0.37
N LEU A 193 -11.10 14.83 1.38
CA LEU A 193 -12.17 14.88 2.40
C LEU A 193 -13.54 15.25 1.80
N GLU A 194 -13.58 15.99 0.69
CA GLU A 194 -14.80 16.31 -0.06
C GLU A 194 -15.49 15.04 -0.59
N HIS A 195 -14.74 13.95 -0.81
CA HIS A 195 -15.27 12.65 -1.25
C HIS A 195 -15.73 11.76 -0.08
N ALA A 196 -15.99 12.33 1.10
CA ALA A 196 -16.42 11.58 2.30
C ALA A 196 -17.52 10.52 2.03
N PRO A 197 -18.59 10.79 1.27
CA PRO A 197 -19.61 9.77 1.01
C PRO A 197 -19.08 8.52 0.29
N SER A 198 -18.12 8.69 -0.62
CA SER A 198 -17.47 7.57 -1.34
C SER A 198 -16.54 6.79 -0.43
N LEU A 199 -15.75 7.51 0.39
CA LEU A 199 -14.81 6.95 1.35
C LEU A 199 -15.51 6.13 2.43
N GLN A 200 -16.56 6.67 3.04
CA GLN A 200 -17.39 6.01 4.05
C GLN A 200 -18.01 4.73 3.48
N ARG A 201 -18.67 4.82 2.31
CA ARG A 201 -19.29 3.66 1.66
C ARG A 201 -18.27 2.56 1.36
N TRP A 202 -17.08 2.91 0.93
CA TRP A 202 -16.00 1.95 0.66
C TRP A 202 -15.49 1.28 1.94
N PHE A 203 -15.26 2.08 2.99
CA PHE A 203 -14.83 1.58 4.29
C PHE A 203 -15.87 0.65 4.91
N ASP A 204 -17.15 1.02 4.82
CA ASP A 204 -18.27 0.24 5.33
C ASP A 204 -18.42 -1.13 4.66
N ARG A 205 -18.28 -1.14 3.32
CA ARG A 205 -18.29 -2.37 2.54
C ARG A 205 -17.17 -3.32 2.97
N GLY A 206 -16.00 -2.77 3.30
CA GLY A 206 -14.82 -3.55 3.65
C GLY A 206 -14.31 -4.41 2.51
N VAL A 207 -13.44 -5.36 2.85
CA VAL A 207 -12.90 -6.37 1.93
C VAL A 207 -13.31 -7.77 2.38
N ASP A 208 -13.38 -8.71 1.44
CA ASP A 208 -13.58 -10.12 1.75
C ASP A 208 -12.23 -10.75 2.15
N LEU A 209 -11.98 -10.84 3.46
CA LEU A 209 -10.72 -11.39 3.97
C LEU A 209 -10.59 -12.89 3.64
N ALA A 210 -11.69 -13.63 3.60
CA ALA A 210 -11.67 -15.07 3.34
C ALA A 210 -11.29 -15.37 1.89
N ASP A 211 -11.86 -14.62 0.94
CA ASP A 211 -11.47 -14.67 -0.48
C ASP A 211 -10.00 -14.31 -0.67
N LEU A 212 -9.53 -13.22 -0.03
CA LEU A 212 -8.12 -12.83 -0.07
C LEU A 212 -7.21 -13.96 0.45
N LEU A 213 -7.57 -14.60 1.57
CA LEU A 213 -6.78 -15.70 2.14
C LEU A 213 -6.75 -16.92 1.22
N SER A 214 -7.89 -17.29 0.62
CA SER A 214 -7.96 -18.37 -0.37
C SER A 214 -7.02 -18.08 -1.53
N GLY A 215 -7.11 -16.86 -2.07
CA GLY A 215 -6.25 -16.38 -3.13
C GLY A 215 -4.75 -16.39 -2.79
N VAL A 216 -4.38 -16.08 -1.54
CA VAL A 216 -2.98 -16.18 -1.06
C VAL A 216 -2.50 -17.63 -1.09
N ARG A 217 -3.32 -18.57 -0.58
CA ARG A 217 -2.97 -20.00 -0.53
C ARG A 217 -2.76 -20.56 -1.94
N GLU A 218 -3.63 -20.21 -2.88
CA GLU A 218 -3.51 -20.61 -4.27
C GLU A 218 -2.22 -20.10 -4.91
N LEU A 219 -1.90 -18.80 -4.72
CA LEU A 219 -0.69 -18.19 -5.26
C LEU A 219 0.58 -18.83 -4.68
N PHE A 220 0.63 -19.07 -3.37
CA PHE A 220 1.78 -19.76 -2.77
C PHE A 220 1.91 -21.21 -3.22
N ALA A 221 0.80 -21.94 -3.39
CA ALA A 221 0.85 -23.29 -3.96
C ALA A 221 1.43 -23.28 -5.39
N GLN A 222 1.07 -22.29 -6.21
CA GLN A 222 1.63 -22.10 -7.55
C GLN A 222 3.13 -21.77 -7.50
N VAL A 223 3.55 -20.84 -6.65
CA VAL A 223 4.96 -20.48 -6.43
C VAL A 223 5.78 -21.73 -6.06
N MET A 224 5.30 -22.54 -5.11
CA MET A 224 5.98 -23.77 -4.69
C MET A 224 6.08 -24.79 -5.82
N THR A 225 5.00 -24.97 -6.58
CA THR A 225 4.94 -25.89 -7.72
C THR A 225 5.95 -25.50 -8.79
N TRP A 226 5.98 -24.22 -9.19
CA TRP A 226 6.89 -23.73 -10.23
C TRP A 226 8.35 -23.69 -9.80
N THR A 227 8.61 -23.42 -8.51
CA THR A 227 9.97 -23.41 -7.97
C THR A 227 10.62 -24.80 -8.02
N ARG A 228 9.83 -25.86 -7.85
CA ARG A 228 10.32 -27.25 -7.84
C ARG A 228 10.35 -27.91 -9.22
N ALA A 229 9.69 -27.30 -10.20
CA ALA A 229 9.52 -27.92 -11.50
C ALA A 229 10.79 -27.81 -12.35
N TRP A 230 11.21 -28.91 -12.97
CA TRP A 230 12.36 -28.93 -13.88
C TRP A 230 12.07 -28.12 -15.15
N ARG A 231 13.08 -27.42 -15.67
CA ARG A 231 12.99 -26.56 -16.86
C ARG A 231 14.20 -26.76 -17.77
N SER A 232 13.95 -27.32 -18.94
CA SER A 232 14.98 -27.69 -19.92
C SER A 232 15.64 -26.48 -20.57
N THR A 233 14.87 -25.44 -20.91
CA THR A 233 15.39 -24.30 -21.69
C THR A 233 15.58 -23.04 -20.86
N ALA A 234 16.43 -22.13 -21.34
CA ALA A 234 16.63 -20.82 -20.69
C ALA A 234 15.37 -19.95 -20.73
N LYS A 235 14.58 -20.04 -21.82
CA LYS A 235 13.30 -19.32 -21.97
C LYS A 235 12.28 -19.76 -20.92
N GLU A 236 12.13 -21.08 -20.74
CA GLU A 236 11.26 -21.67 -19.72
C GLU A 236 11.68 -21.28 -18.30
N ARG A 237 13.00 -21.26 -18.03
CA ARG A 237 13.52 -20.81 -16.73
C ARG A 237 13.20 -19.34 -16.47
N ARG A 238 13.42 -18.46 -17.45
CA ARG A 238 13.11 -17.02 -17.30
C ARG A 238 11.62 -16.79 -17.08
N LEU A 239 10.77 -17.46 -17.87
CA LEU A 239 9.32 -17.38 -17.71
C LEU A 239 8.89 -17.81 -16.30
N ALA A 240 9.44 -18.92 -15.79
CA ALA A 240 9.14 -19.39 -14.44
C ALA A 240 9.60 -18.40 -13.36
N VAL A 241 10.79 -17.80 -13.50
CA VAL A 241 11.29 -16.78 -12.56
C VAL A 241 10.36 -15.58 -12.51
N ASP A 242 9.96 -15.05 -13.67
CA ASP A 242 9.05 -13.90 -13.76
C ASP A 242 7.66 -14.25 -13.21
N ALA A 243 7.14 -15.44 -13.52
CA ALA A 243 5.85 -15.92 -13.02
C ALA A 243 5.84 -16.08 -11.50
N ILE A 244 6.91 -16.67 -10.92
CA ILE A 244 7.08 -16.80 -9.47
C ILE A 244 7.14 -15.42 -8.82
N ALA A 245 7.88 -14.47 -9.41
CA ALA A 245 7.98 -13.11 -8.90
C ALA A 245 6.63 -12.37 -8.93
N GLY A 246 5.87 -12.51 -10.03
CA GLY A 246 4.53 -11.94 -10.18
C GLY A 246 3.50 -12.54 -9.22
N ALA A 247 3.43 -13.87 -9.12
CA ALA A 247 2.52 -14.55 -8.20
C ALA A 247 2.85 -14.21 -6.73
N ARG A 248 4.13 -14.15 -6.38
CA ARG A 248 4.59 -13.73 -5.05
C ARG A 248 4.21 -12.29 -4.74
N LEU A 249 4.43 -11.36 -5.69
CA LEU A 249 4.01 -9.97 -5.54
C LEU A 249 2.52 -9.88 -5.22
N LEU A 250 1.67 -10.60 -5.94
CA LEU A 250 0.23 -10.59 -5.71
C LEU A 250 -0.15 -11.25 -4.38
N ALA A 251 0.50 -12.35 -4.00
CA ALA A 251 0.25 -13.03 -2.72
C ALA A 251 0.54 -12.10 -1.53
N PHE A 252 1.67 -11.39 -1.58
CA PHE A 252 2.00 -10.43 -0.54
C PHE A 252 1.14 -9.16 -0.59
N ALA A 253 0.66 -8.74 -1.76
CA ALA A 253 -0.32 -7.66 -1.84
C ALA A 253 -1.61 -8.02 -1.11
N ARG A 254 -2.13 -9.24 -1.34
CA ARG A 254 -3.30 -9.77 -0.64
C ARG A 254 -3.06 -9.93 0.87
N LEU A 255 -1.91 -10.47 1.29
CA LEU A 255 -1.55 -10.55 2.71
C LEU A 255 -1.48 -9.18 3.37
N CYS A 256 -0.90 -8.18 2.71
CA CYS A 256 -0.88 -6.81 3.19
C CYS A 256 -2.30 -6.23 3.33
N ARG A 257 -3.21 -6.51 2.38
CA ARG A 257 -4.62 -6.10 2.50
C ARG A 257 -5.31 -6.80 3.68
N ILE A 258 -5.09 -8.11 3.86
CA ILE A 258 -5.64 -8.85 5.01
C ILE A 258 -5.16 -8.22 6.32
N GLY A 259 -3.87 -7.88 6.41
CA GLY A 259 -3.30 -7.25 7.60
C GLY A 259 -3.86 -5.86 7.86
N LEU A 260 -3.94 -5.04 6.81
CA LEU A 260 -4.30 -3.63 6.89
C LEU A 260 -5.77 -3.39 7.25
N TRP A 261 -6.69 -4.22 6.75
CA TRP A 261 -8.10 -4.06 7.04
C TRP A 261 -8.45 -4.55 8.46
N PRO A 262 -9.23 -3.77 9.23
CA PRO A 262 -9.67 -4.20 10.55
C PRO A 262 -10.70 -5.33 10.43
N ALA A 263 -10.67 -6.29 11.36
CA ALA A 263 -11.64 -7.39 11.38
C ALA A 263 -12.96 -6.92 12.00
N ARG A 264 -14.08 -7.28 11.38
CA ARG A 264 -15.45 -6.89 11.80
C ARG A 264 -16.11 -7.90 12.71
N ASN A 265 -15.63 -9.14 12.70
CA ASN A 265 -16.20 -10.25 13.47
C ASN A 265 -15.13 -11.31 13.79
N ALA A 266 -15.54 -12.33 14.56
CA ALA A 266 -14.66 -13.40 14.99
C ALA A 266 -14.10 -14.25 13.83
N ASP A 267 -14.87 -14.44 12.76
CA ASP A 267 -14.42 -15.22 11.58
C ASP A 267 -13.31 -14.48 10.84
N GLU A 268 -13.44 -13.17 10.68
CA GLU A 268 -12.40 -12.31 10.11
C GLU A 268 -11.12 -12.28 10.97
N VAL A 269 -11.26 -12.28 12.30
CA VAL A 269 -10.11 -12.46 13.21
C VAL A 269 -9.43 -13.81 12.98
N MET A 270 -10.19 -14.89 12.79
CA MET A 270 -9.64 -16.21 12.48
C MET A 270 -8.90 -16.23 11.14
N VAL A 271 -9.43 -15.54 10.13
CA VAL A 271 -8.76 -15.36 8.83
C VAL A 271 -7.43 -14.61 9.00
N LYS A 272 -7.39 -13.51 9.75
CA LYS A 272 -6.14 -12.76 10.00
C LYS A 272 -5.10 -13.62 10.74
N ARG A 273 -5.52 -14.40 11.75
CA ARG A 273 -4.62 -15.34 12.45
C ARG A 273 -4.06 -16.41 11.52
N GLU A 274 -4.88 -16.94 10.64
CA GLU A 274 -4.47 -17.95 9.67
C GLU A 274 -3.50 -17.38 8.62
N ALA A 275 -3.71 -16.13 8.17
CA ALA A 275 -2.77 -15.42 7.32
C ALA A 275 -1.40 -15.23 8.00
N LEU A 276 -1.38 -14.89 9.30
CA LEU A 276 -0.13 -14.84 10.09
C LEU A 276 0.55 -16.22 10.19
N ARG A 277 -0.22 -17.30 10.39
CA ARG A 277 0.34 -18.67 10.38
C ARG A 277 0.95 -19.03 9.02
N LEU A 278 0.32 -18.61 7.92
CA LEU A 278 0.90 -18.79 6.58
C LEU A 278 2.25 -18.05 6.47
N LEU A 279 2.36 -16.80 6.93
CA LEU A 279 3.65 -16.08 6.94
C LEU A 279 4.75 -16.84 7.71
N VAL A 280 4.38 -17.50 8.81
CA VAL A 280 5.30 -18.33 9.60
C VAL A 280 5.64 -19.64 8.90
N ALA A 281 4.72 -20.26 8.17
CA ALA A 281 4.94 -21.50 7.43
C ALA A 281 5.85 -21.29 6.21
N TYR A 282 5.70 -20.17 5.51
CA TYR A 282 6.45 -19.83 4.31
C TYR A 282 7.73 -19.02 4.63
N ARG A 283 8.58 -19.53 5.55
CA ARG A 283 9.84 -18.83 5.93
C ARG A 283 10.88 -18.72 4.82
N SER A 284 10.73 -19.51 3.75
CA SER A 284 11.56 -19.43 2.55
C SER A 284 11.29 -18.17 1.73
N GLU A 285 10.18 -17.48 1.98
CA GLU A 285 9.83 -16.25 1.29
C GLU A 285 10.70 -15.06 1.75
N PRO A 286 10.92 -14.04 0.89
CA PRO A 286 11.81 -12.93 1.21
C PRO A 286 11.46 -12.24 2.53
N ASP A 287 12.43 -12.11 3.44
CA ASP A 287 12.21 -11.56 4.78
C ASP A 287 11.62 -10.15 4.74
N ALA A 288 12.06 -9.30 3.80
CA ALA A 288 11.53 -7.95 3.61
C ALA A 288 10.03 -7.94 3.28
N MET A 289 9.54 -8.89 2.47
CA MET A 289 8.11 -8.98 2.14
C MET A 289 7.30 -9.49 3.33
N ARG A 290 7.85 -10.43 4.11
CA ARG A 290 7.23 -10.91 5.35
C ARG A 290 7.13 -9.82 6.40
N ALA A 291 8.22 -9.08 6.63
CA ALA A 291 8.26 -7.93 7.53
C ALA A 291 7.26 -6.83 7.12
N LEU A 292 7.08 -6.64 5.81
CA LEU A 292 6.10 -5.68 5.29
C LEU A 292 4.66 -6.11 5.55
N ALA A 293 4.35 -7.41 5.37
CA ALA A 293 3.05 -7.95 5.72
C ALA A 293 2.78 -7.86 7.23
N GLU A 294 3.75 -8.23 8.07
CA GLU A 294 3.69 -8.06 9.54
C GLU A 294 3.40 -6.60 9.93
N LEU A 295 4.06 -5.63 9.30
CA LEU A 295 3.77 -4.21 9.50
C LEU A 295 2.34 -3.87 9.11
N ALA A 296 1.80 -4.42 8.02
CA ALA A 296 0.42 -4.20 7.62
C ALA A 296 -0.57 -4.72 8.68
N PHE A 297 -0.31 -5.88 9.28
CA PHE A 297 -1.10 -6.39 10.42
C PHE A 297 -1.05 -5.42 11.61
N ASP A 298 0.14 -4.95 12.01
CA ASP A 298 0.25 -3.99 13.10
C ASP A 298 -0.54 -2.68 12.82
N ARG A 299 -0.55 -2.22 11.56
CA ARG A 299 -1.36 -1.05 11.16
C ARG A 299 -2.86 -1.29 11.23
N GLY A 300 -3.33 -2.45 10.76
CA GLY A 300 -4.74 -2.80 10.85
C GLY A 300 -5.22 -3.00 12.28
N GLU A 301 -4.37 -3.50 13.18
CA GLU A 301 -4.71 -3.62 14.60
C GLU A 301 -4.79 -2.25 15.29
N LEU A 302 -3.92 -1.30 14.93
CA LEU A 302 -4.05 0.09 15.41
C LEU A 302 -5.36 0.73 14.95
N LEU A 303 -5.80 0.48 13.71
CA LEU A 303 -7.10 0.93 13.22
C LEU A 303 -8.27 0.26 13.96
N ALA A 304 -8.18 -1.06 14.20
CA ALA A 304 -9.21 -1.79 14.93
C ALA A 304 -9.38 -1.28 16.38
N GLN A 305 -8.31 -0.84 17.03
CA GLN A 305 -8.36 -0.28 18.40
C GLN A 305 -9.07 1.09 18.49
N GLN A 306 -9.30 1.75 17.36
CA GLN A 306 -9.92 3.08 17.32
C GLN A 306 -11.45 3.04 17.33
N SER A 307 -12.08 1.86 17.18
CA SER A 307 -13.53 1.72 17.13
C SER A 307 -14.00 0.39 17.71
N GLU A 308 -15.07 0.43 18.51
CA GLU A 308 -15.73 -0.77 19.05
C GLU A 308 -16.38 -1.65 17.98
N ARG A 309 -16.55 -1.13 16.76
CA ARG A 309 -17.05 -1.88 15.59
C ARG A 309 -16.13 -3.02 15.19
N PHE A 310 -14.85 -2.93 15.52
CA PHE A 310 -13.84 -3.88 15.06
C PHE A 310 -13.35 -4.78 16.18
N CYS A 311 -13.06 -6.02 15.81
CA CYS A 311 -12.47 -7.01 16.69
C CYS A 311 -10.95 -6.92 16.60
N THR A 312 -10.27 -6.84 17.75
CA THR A 312 -8.81 -6.90 17.82
C THR A 312 -8.34 -8.35 17.90
N MET A 313 -7.17 -8.61 17.32
CA MET A 313 -6.47 -9.87 17.53
C MET A 313 -5.85 -9.86 18.95
N PRO A 314 -5.91 -10.98 19.68
CA PRO A 314 -5.18 -11.09 20.93
C PRO A 314 -3.67 -10.93 20.66
N PRO A 315 -2.91 -10.36 21.62
CA PRO A 315 -1.48 -10.20 21.47
C PRO A 315 -0.81 -11.56 21.21
N THR A 316 -0.01 -11.61 20.15
CA THR A 316 0.86 -12.75 19.79
C THR A 316 2.13 -12.80 20.61
#